data_AF-A0A7Y2DDH9-F1
#
_entry.id   AF-A0A7Y2DDH9-F1
#
_cell.length_a   1.000
_cell.length_b   1.000
_cell.length_c   1.000
_cell.angle_alpha   90.00
_cell.angle_beta   90.00
_cell.angle_gamma   90.00
#
_symmetry.space_group_name_H-M   'P 1'
#
loop_
_entity.id
_entity.type
_entity.pdbx_description
1 polymer ?
#
loop_
_entity_poly.entity_id
_entity_poly.type
_entity_poly.pdbx_seq_one_letter_code
_entity_poly.pdbx_strand_id
1 'polypeptide(L)'
;GAAIHPTMAPVPLAEAEKQGKEFMENAGYSSITEFRKLPTRDIYEIYNASKRFGFPMVIDGYLLPKSLPEIFESGEQAQVPLLVGWNSAEIPGMAFTQGPITRENFIAKVKEAYPETHKGVLDLYPHNTQEQTEWAATNLASDRFIVYSTWKWFDLHRKNSDQPVYRYLYSKIRPPLRDQNLASGLAGGTVERGSDAPQMPKPIGAPHAAEIEYAMGNLHLVDDYAWTADDFKASATMQNYFANFISTGDPNGENLPEWPNAEAKDTKPPVMIIDIESGARDTEYDARYLFLDKAYGN
;
A
#
# COMPACT_ATOMS: atom_id res chain seq x y z
N GLY A 1 -1.24 -4.93 1.63
CA GLY A 1 -1.09 -5.41 3.01
C GLY A 1 -1.65 -4.40 4.00
N ALA A 2 -2.93 -4.51 4.33
CA ALA A 2 -3.52 -3.80 5.47
C ALA A 2 -3.65 -4.75 6.67
N ALA A 3 -4.18 -4.27 7.80
CA ALA A 3 -4.45 -5.04 9.01
C ALA A 3 -3.21 -5.50 9.82
N ILE A 4 -2.06 -4.91 9.55
CA ILE A 4 -0.85 -5.00 10.39
C ILE A 4 -0.53 -3.58 10.88
N HIS A 5 -0.32 -3.41 12.19
CA HIS A 5 -0.04 -2.11 12.80
C HIS A 5 1.17 -1.44 12.13
N PRO A 6 1.05 -0.16 11.70
CA PRO A 6 -0.02 0.79 11.99
C PRO A 6 -1.15 0.87 10.95
N THR A 7 -1.04 0.17 9.81
CA THR A 7 -1.97 0.30 8.69
C THR A 7 -3.26 -0.48 8.95
N MET A 8 -4.32 0.22 9.38
CA MET A 8 -5.67 -0.34 9.56
C MET A 8 -5.68 -1.61 10.42
N ALA A 9 -4.82 -1.67 11.45
CA ALA A 9 -4.75 -2.80 12.36
C ALA A 9 -6.10 -3.06 13.05
N PRO A 10 -6.49 -4.34 13.24
CA PRO A 10 -7.74 -4.65 13.89
C PRO A 10 -7.69 -4.23 15.36
N VAL A 11 -8.83 -3.77 15.87
CA VAL A 11 -9.00 -3.39 17.29
C VAL A 11 -9.70 -4.50 18.07
N PRO A 12 -9.56 -4.56 19.41
CA PRO A 12 -10.35 -5.49 20.22
C PRO A 12 -11.85 -5.25 20.08
N LEU A 13 -12.65 -6.33 20.12
CA LEU A 13 -14.11 -6.27 19.99
C LEU A 13 -14.76 -5.19 20.86
N ALA A 14 -14.38 -5.08 22.13
CA ALA A 14 -14.94 -4.09 23.06
C ALA A 14 -14.73 -2.63 22.60
N GLU A 15 -13.61 -2.32 21.95
CA GLU A 15 -13.34 -0.98 21.41
C GLU A 15 -14.19 -0.71 20.16
N ALA A 16 -14.34 -1.71 19.29
CA ALA A 16 -15.22 -1.61 18.12
C ALA A 16 -16.70 -1.44 18.52
N GLU A 17 -17.16 -2.19 19.53
CA GLU A 17 -18.52 -2.05 20.09
C GLU A 17 -18.75 -0.67 20.70
N LYS A 18 -17.76 -0.12 21.41
CA LYS A 18 -17.80 1.25 21.93
C LYS A 18 -17.93 2.27 20.80
N GLN A 19 -17.12 2.19 19.75
CA GLN A 19 -17.21 3.10 18.59
C GLN A 19 -18.54 2.97 17.84
N GLY A 20 -19.09 1.75 17.75
CA GLY A 20 -20.42 1.49 17.19
C GLY A 20 -21.54 2.12 18.02
N LYS A 21 -21.45 2.01 19.35
CA LYS A 21 -22.38 2.65 20.28
C LYS A 21 -22.32 4.18 20.18
N GLU A 22 -21.12 4.76 20.22
CA GLU A 22 -20.93 6.21 20.11
C GLU A 22 -21.46 6.76 18.78
N PHE A 23 -21.28 6.04 17.67
CA PHE A 23 -21.87 6.42 16.38
C PHE A 23 -23.38 6.56 16.45
N MET A 24 -24.05 5.54 17.01
CA MET A 24 -25.48 5.47 17.12
C MET A 24 -26.03 6.55 18.08
N GLU A 25 -25.37 6.73 19.24
CA GLU A 25 -25.75 7.75 20.23
C GLU A 25 -25.60 9.17 19.67
N ASN A 26 -24.52 9.44 18.94
CA ASN A 26 -24.32 10.72 18.24
C ASN A 26 -25.36 10.97 17.14
N ALA A 27 -25.95 9.92 16.59
CA ALA A 27 -27.05 10.00 15.63
C ALA A 27 -28.43 10.17 16.31
N GLY A 28 -28.49 10.23 17.65
CA GLY A 28 -29.72 10.41 18.42
C GLY A 28 -30.45 9.12 18.76
N TYR A 29 -29.81 7.95 18.60
CA TYR A 29 -30.41 6.65 18.89
C TYR A 29 -29.76 6.02 20.12
N SER A 30 -30.57 5.52 21.06
CA SER A 30 -30.07 4.87 22.29
C SER A 30 -30.08 3.34 22.22
N SER A 31 -30.61 2.77 21.14
CA SER A 31 -30.79 1.33 20.96
C SER A 31 -30.45 0.88 19.54
N ILE A 32 -29.61 -0.15 19.42
CA ILE A 32 -29.27 -0.77 18.13
C ILE A 32 -30.50 -1.39 17.47
N THR A 33 -31.49 -1.81 18.26
CA THR A 33 -32.76 -2.34 17.76
C THR A 33 -33.59 -1.27 17.07
N GLU A 34 -33.53 -0.01 17.53
CA GLU A 34 -34.18 1.11 16.86
C GLU A 34 -33.40 1.53 15.62
N PHE A 35 -32.08 1.62 15.75
CA PHE A 35 -31.20 1.98 14.63
C PHE A 35 -31.32 1.01 13.44
N ARG A 36 -31.47 -0.30 13.71
CA ARG A 36 -31.68 -1.34 12.68
C ARG A 36 -33.02 -1.23 11.93
N LYS A 37 -33.98 -0.46 12.42
CA LYS A 37 -35.27 -0.24 11.72
C LYS A 37 -35.18 0.86 10.66
N LEU A 38 -34.10 1.63 10.65
CA LEU A 38 -33.93 2.73 9.70
C LEU A 38 -33.77 2.19 8.27
N PRO A 39 -34.30 2.91 7.27
CA PRO A 39 -33.93 2.69 5.88
C PRO A 39 -32.42 2.78 5.68
N THR A 40 -31.88 1.95 4.78
CA THR A 40 -30.45 1.98 4.42
C THR A 40 -29.98 3.38 4.01
N ARG A 41 -30.84 4.14 3.31
CA ARG A 41 -30.55 5.52 2.90
C ARG A 41 -30.28 6.43 4.09
N ASP A 42 -31.05 6.31 5.16
CA ASP A 42 -30.92 7.16 6.34
C ASP A 42 -29.64 6.80 7.12
N ILE A 43 -29.34 5.50 7.25
CA ILE A 43 -28.08 5.04 7.85
C ILE A 43 -26.87 5.57 7.06
N TYR A 44 -26.95 5.56 5.73
CA TYR A 44 -25.90 6.11 4.86
C TYR A 44 -25.70 7.62 5.05
N GLU A 45 -26.78 8.39 5.13
CA GLU A 45 -26.69 9.84 5.37
C GLU A 45 -26.15 10.16 6.78
N ILE A 46 -26.54 9.38 7.79
CA ILE A 46 -25.96 9.47 9.15
C ILE A 46 -24.46 9.17 9.12
N TYR A 47 -24.04 8.13 8.40
CA TYR A 47 -22.62 7.79 8.22
C TYR A 47 -21.85 8.95 7.58
N ASN A 48 -22.33 9.48 6.45
CA ASN A 48 -21.70 10.60 5.76
C ASN A 48 -21.60 11.85 6.65
N ALA A 49 -22.69 12.19 7.36
CA ALA A 49 -22.72 13.33 8.28
C ALA A 49 -21.72 13.19 9.44
N SER A 50 -21.42 11.96 9.86
CA SER A 50 -20.42 11.69 10.90
C SER A 50 -18.99 12.03 10.48
N LYS A 51 -18.72 12.17 9.17
CA LYS A 51 -17.38 12.40 8.59
C LYS A 51 -16.32 11.38 9.03
N ARG A 52 -16.73 10.21 9.57
CA ARG A 52 -15.78 9.15 9.90
C ARG A 52 -15.18 8.60 8.62
N PHE A 53 -13.96 8.10 8.73
CA PHE A 53 -13.30 7.41 7.63
C PHE A 53 -13.91 6.02 7.37
N GLY A 54 -14.21 5.28 8.44
CA GLY A 54 -14.82 3.94 8.39
C GLY A 54 -15.01 3.37 9.79
N PHE A 55 -15.47 2.12 9.86
CA PHE A 55 -15.40 1.31 11.07
C PHE A 55 -14.15 0.44 11.04
N PRO A 56 -13.50 0.18 12.19
CA PRO A 56 -12.27 -0.58 12.22
C PRO A 56 -12.51 -2.06 11.88
N MET A 57 -11.45 -2.73 11.42
CA MET A 57 -11.39 -4.19 11.47
C MET A 57 -11.36 -4.64 12.93
N VAL A 58 -11.89 -5.82 13.23
CA VAL A 58 -12.13 -6.24 14.62
C VAL A 58 -11.51 -7.61 14.87
N ILE A 59 -10.79 -7.74 15.98
CA ILE A 59 -10.47 -9.05 16.57
C ILE A 59 -11.74 -9.53 17.27
N ASP A 60 -12.58 -10.26 16.54
CA ASP A 60 -13.94 -10.63 16.92
C ASP A 60 -14.03 -12.04 17.55
N GLY A 61 -12.94 -12.81 17.52
CA GLY A 61 -12.94 -14.19 18.00
C GLY A 61 -13.65 -15.19 17.06
N TYR A 62 -14.11 -14.74 15.89
CA TYR A 62 -14.83 -15.55 14.92
C TYR A 62 -14.15 -15.53 13.54
N LEU A 63 -14.11 -14.37 12.87
CA LEU A 63 -13.37 -14.20 11.63
C LEU A 63 -11.87 -13.97 11.91
N LEU A 64 -11.56 -13.12 12.88
CA LEU A 64 -10.19 -12.82 13.32
C LEU A 64 -10.05 -13.12 14.82
N PRO A 65 -9.45 -14.27 15.18
CA PRO A 65 -9.27 -14.64 16.58
C PRO A 65 -8.09 -13.92 17.25
N LYS A 66 -7.13 -13.41 16.47
CA LYS A 66 -5.90 -12.75 16.93
C LYS A 66 -5.48 -11.67 15.92
N SER A 67 -4.45 -10.90 16.24
CA SER A 67 -3.81 -10.02 15.25
C SER A 67 -3.14 -10.85 14.14
N LEU A 68 -2.95 -10.24 12.96
CA LEU A 68 -2.29 -10.94 11.86
C LEU A 68 -0.86 -11.41 12.21
N PRO A 69 0.01 -10.61 12.87
CA PRO A 69 1.31 -11.12 13.31
C PRO A 69 1.21 -12.38 14.17
N GLU A 70 0.32 -12.40 15.17
CA GLU A 70 0.14 -13.57 16.04
C GLU A 70 -0.36 -14.81 15.28
N ILE A 71 -1.26 -14.65 14.30
CA ILE A 71 -1.74 -15.75 13.46
C ILE A 71 -0.57 -16.35 12.66
N PHE A 72 0.25 -15.51 12.03
CA PHE A 72 1.35 -15.97 11.20
C PHE A 72 2.48 -16.58 12.04
N GLU A 73 2.85 -15.97 13.16
CA GLU A 73 3.90 -16.48 14.07
C GLU A 73 3.51 -17.80 14.73
N SER A 74 2.22 -18.08 14.86
CA SER A 74 1.72 -19.37 15.35
C SER A 74 1.51 -20.40 14.23
N GLY A 75 1.76 -20.05 12.97
CA GLY A 75 1.57 -20.94 11.82
C GLY A 75 0.10 -21.22 11.48
N GLU A 76 -0.83 -20.42 12.00
CA GLU A 76 -2.29 -20.60 11.84
C GLU A 76 -2.84 -20.01 10.54
N GLN A 77 -2.02 -19.30 9.76
CA GLN A 77 -2.37 -18.83 8.42
C GLN A 77 -2.50 -19.97 7.41
N ALA A 78 -3.17 -19.71 6.29
CA ALA A 78 -3.20 -20.64 5.17
C ALA A 78 -1.79 -20.88 4.62
N GLN A 79 -1.38 -22.16 4.58
CA GLN A 79 -0.07 -22.58 4.09
C GLN A 79 -0.10 -22.72 2.57
N VAL A 80 -0.08 -21.59 1.85
CA VAL A 80 -0.12 -21.50 0.37
C VAL A 80 1.04 -20.66 -0.17
N PRO A 81 1.47 -20.84 -1.44
CA PRO A 81 2.38 -19.91 -2.11
C PRO A 81 1.89 -18.47 -2.01
N LEU A 82 2.82 -17.51 -1.90
CA LEU A 82 2.48 -16.09 -1.80
C LEU A 82 3.24 -15.27 -2.85
N LEU A 83 2.50 -14.53 -3.67
CA LEU A 83 3.02 -13.44 -4.50
C LEU A 83 2.43 -12.14 -3.98
N VAL A 84 3.29 -11.20 -3.59
CA VAL A 84 2.87 -9.96 -2.92
C VAL A 84 3.74 -8.79 -3.36
N GLY A 85 3.19 -7.58 -3.41
CA GLY A 85 3.98 -6.41 -3.81
C GLY A 85 3.27 -5.09 -3.58
N TRP A 86 3.95 -4.03 -3.97
CA TRP A 86 3.52 -2.65 -3.81
C TRP A 86 4.07 -1.78 -4.94
N ASN A 87 3.60 -0.55 -5.03
CA ASN A 87 4.01 0.40 -6.05
C ASN A 87 5.16 1.30 -5.57
N SER A 88 5.98 1.77 -6.49
CA SER A 88 7.17 2.60 -6.21
C SER A 88 6.87 3.96 -5.56
N ALA A 89 5.64 4.48 -5.69
CA ALA A 89 5.24 5.75 -5.11
C ALA A 89 3.76 5.73 -4.66
N GLU A 90 3.37 4.75 -3.83
CA GLU A 90 1.99 4.54 -3.35
C GLU A 90 1.24 5.84 -3.04
N ILE A 91 1.85 6.74 -2.26
CA ILE A 91 1.27 8.08 -2.01
C ILE A 91 2.33 9.18 -2.15
N PRO A 92 1.93 10.41 -2.55
CA PRO A 92 2.87 11.49 -2.75
C PRO A 92 3.53 11.91 -1.43
N GLY A 93 4.79 12.36 -1.48
CA GLY A 93 5.54 12.83 -0.31
C GLY A 93 4.84 13.94 0.49
N MET A 94 3.96 14.72 -0.16
CA MET A 94 3.10 15.72 0.49
C MET A 94 2.21 15.15 1.60
N ALA A 95 1.82 13.88 1.49
CA ALA A 95 1.05 13.20 2.53
C ALA A 95 1.85 13.05 3.83
N PHE A 96 3.19 12.97 3.75
CA PHE A 96 4.07 12.99 4.92
C PHE A 96 4.42 14.41 5.35
N THR A 97 4.84 15.27 4.41
CA THR A 97 5.36 16.61 4.73
C THR A 97 4.27 17.61 5.10
N GLN A 98 3.00 17.34 4.76
CA GLN A 98 1.83 18.19 5.03
C GLN A 98 2.05 19.66 4.61
N GLY A 99 2.77 19.85 3.50
CA GLY A 99 3.32 21.12 3.07
C GLY A 99 4.48 20.88 2.09
N PRO A 100 5.11 21.93 1.53
CA PRO A 100 6.09 21.80 0.47
C PRO A 100 7.18 20.77 0.75
N ILE A 101 7.60 20.02 -0.28
CA ILE A 101 8.67 19.02 -0.16
C ILE A 101 10.03 19.72 -0.25
N THR A 102 10.42 20.40 0.83
CA THR A 102 11.78 20.94 1.01
C THR A 102 12.53 20.10 2.02
N ARG A 103 13.87 20.15 1.95
CA ARG A 103 14.74 19.41 2.88
C ARG A 103 14.46 19.80 4.32
N GLU A 104 14.29 21.09 4.58
CA GLU A 104 14.03 21.65 5.89
C GLU A 104 12.68 21.16 6.44
N ASN A 105 11.63 21.18 5.62
CA ASN A 105 10.30 20.73 6.04
C ASN A 105 10.27 19.20 6.25
N PHE A 106 10.92 18.43 5.37
CA PHE A 106 11.08 16.99 5.54
C PHE A 106 11.75 16.65 6.88
N ILE A 107 12.91 17.26 7.18
CA ILE A 107 13.63 17.04 8.45
C ILE A 107 12.76 17.43 9.65
N ALA A 108 12.05 18.56 9.59
CA ALA A 108 11.15 19.00 10.66
C ALA A 108 10.03 17.98 10.93
N LYS A 109 9.38 17.49 9.86
CA LYS A 109 8.31 16.49 9.96
C LYS A 109 8.80 15.12 10.42
N VAL A 110 10.01 14.71 10.04
CA VAL A 110 10.63 13.49 10.58
C VAL A 110 10.88 13.62 12.09
N LYS A 111 11.38 14.78 12.56
CA LYS A 111 11.56 15.01 14.01
C LYS A 111 10.24 15.04 14.78
N GLU A 112 9.18 15.59 14.20
CA GLU A 112 7.85 15.60 14.78
C GLU A 112 7.27 14.18 14.88
N ALA A 113 7.37 13.40 13.81
CA ALA A 113 6.81 12.05 13.75
C ALA A 113 7.62 11.00 14.54
N TYR A 114 8.93 11.20 14.68
CA TYR A 114 9.87 10.26 15.32
C TYR A 114 10.78 10.97 16.33
N PRO A 115 10.25 11.57 17.42
CA PRO A 115 11.02 12.44 18.31
C PRO A 115 12.30 11.78 18.85
N GLU A 116 12.24 10.50 19.21
CA GLU A 116 13.37 9.77 19.79
C GLU A 116 14.26 9.07 18.74
N THR A 117 13.71 8.75 17.56
CA THR A 117 14.37 7.88 16.56
C THR A 117 14.60 8.55 15.20
N HIS A 118 14.33 9.86 15.08
CA HIS A 118 14.45 10.64 13.85
C HIS A 118 15.80 10.50 13.16
N LYS A 119 16.91 10.37 13.91
CA LYS A 119 18.24 10.18 13.30
C LYS A 119 18.29 8.94 12.41
N GLY A 120 17.77 7.81 12.91
CA GLY A 120 17.69 6.57 12.13
C GLY A 120 16.83 6.72 10.88
N VAL A 121 15.71 7.45 10.97
CA VAL A 121 14.91 7.78 9.78
C VAL A 121 15.71 8.64 8.79
N LEU A 122 16.37 9.70 9.25
CA LEU A 122 17.14 10.58 8.36
C LEU A 122 18.32 9.88 7.70
N ASP A 123 18.92 8.88 8.36
CA ASP A 123 20.00 8.07 7.81
C ASP A 123 19.50 7.10 6.72
N LEU A 124 18.29 6.54 6.90
CA LEU A 124 17.69 5.55 5.98
C LEU A 124 16.99 6.17 4.77
N TYR A 125 16.73 7.47 4.78
CA TYR A 125 16.03 8.19 3.72
C TYR A 125 16.90 9.36 3.23
N PRO A 126 17.79 9.12 2.23
CA PRO A 126 18.72 10.13 1.73
C PRO A 126 18.00 11.39 1.23
N HIS A 127 18.46 12.57 1.64
CA HIS A 127 17.77 13.86 1.41
C HIS A 127 18.76 15.03 1.24
N ASN A 128 19.87 14.81 0.53
CA ASN A 128 20.92 15.83 0.33
C ASN A 128 20.66 16.74 -0.87
N THR A 129 19.88 16.27 -1.84
CA THR A 129 19.41 17.04 -3.01
C THR A 129 17.90 17.20 -2.98
N GLN A 130 17.35 18.08 -3.83
CA GLN A 130 15.90 18.22 -3.98
C GLN A 130 15.25 16.90 -4.43
N GLU A 131 15.84 16.24 -5.43
CA GLU A 131 15.38 14.94 -5.93
C GLU A 131 15.42 13.86 -4.84
N GLN A 132 16.52 13.79 -4.09
CA GLN A 132 16.62 12.88 -2.95
C GLN A 132 15.56 13.18 -1.89
N THR A 133 15.30 14.46 -1.60
CA THR A 133 14.25 14.85 -0.65
C THR A 133 12.86 14.44 -1.13
N GLU A 134 12.59 14.58 -2.44
CA GLU A 134 11.33 14.16 -3.05
C GLU A 134 11.10 12.66 -2.92
N TRP A 135 12.14 11.86 -3.22
CA TRP A 135 12.12 10.42 -3.00
C TRP A 135 12.03 10.05 -1.52
N ALA A 136 12.77 10.71 -0.63
CA ALA A 136 12.74 10.45 0.81
C ALA A 136 11.34 10.67 1.39
N ALA A 137 10.71 11.80 1.07
CA ALA A 137 9.34 12.11 1.50
C ALA A 137 8.33 11.11 0.93
N THR A 138 8.41 10.78 -0.36
CA THR A 138 7.48 9.86 -1.04
C THR A 138 7.64 8.42 -0.53
N ASN A 139 8.86 7.95 -0.35
CA ASN A 139 9.14 6.65 0.24
C ASN A 139 8.60 6.57 1.67
N LEU A 140 8.91 7.56 2.54
CA LEU A 140 8.44 7.52 3.92
C LEU A 140 6.91 7.62 4.02
N ALA A 141 6.27 8.40 3.13
CA ALA A 141 4.83 8.44 3.02
C ALA A 141 4.26 7.05 2.64
N SER A 142 4.81 6.43 1.59
CA SER A 142 4.39 5.11 1.09
C SER A 142 4.62 3.99 2.11
N ASP A 143 5.76 4.02 2.79
CA ASP A 143 6.15 3.10 3.85
C ASP A 143 5.18 3.17 5.03
N ARG A 144 4.80 4.37 5.46
CA ARG A 144 3.79 4.56 6.51
C ARG A 144 2.36 4.25 6.08
N PHE A 145 2.09 4.25 4.78
CA PHE A 145 0.76 4.00 4.23
C PHE A 145 0.49 2.50 4.08
N ILE A 146 1.22 1.80 3.22
CA ILE A 146 0.93 0.39 2.89
C ILE A 146 2.16 -0.46 2.60
N VAL A 147 3.31 0.14 2.26
CA VAL A 147 4.49 -0.63 1.85
C VAL A 147 5.04 -1.45 3.02
N TYR A 148 5.23 -0.85 4.20
CA TYR A 148 5.76 -1.58 5.36
C TYR A 148 4.85 -2.74 5.79
N SER A 149 3.53 -2.52 5.87
CA SER A 149 2.58 -3.55 6.30
C SER A 149 2.47 -4.68 5.26
N THR A 150 2.65 -4.38 3.98
CA THR A 150 2.79 -5.40 2.93
C THR A 150 4.11 -6.16 3.04
N TRP A 151 5.23 -5.47 3.31
CA TRP A 151 6.51 -6.10 3.60
C TRP A 151 6.45 -6.99 4.85
N LYS A 152 5.77 -6.57 5.92
CA LYS A 152 5.64 -7.38 7.14
C LYS A 152 4.83 -8.64 6.87
N TRP A 153 3.78 -8.57 6.05
CA TRP A 153 3.07 -9.77 5.60
C TRP A 153 3.99 -10.72 4.82
N PHE A 154 4.76 -10.20 3.86
CA PHE A 154 5.79 -10.95 3.14
C PHE A 154 6.78 -11.63 4.11
N ASP A 155 7.29 -10.87 5.09
CA ASP A 155 8.29 -11.34 6.04
C ASP A 155 7.75 -12.39 7.02
N LEU A 156 6.53 -12.19 7.51
CA LEU A 156 5.83 -13.15 8.35
C LEU A 156 5.57 -14.47 7.62
N HIS A 157 5.10 -14.41 6.36
CA HIS A 157 4.76 -15.61 5.59
C HIS A 157 6.01 -16.42 5.27
N ARG A 158 7.07 -15.81 4.72
CA ARG A 158 8.30 -16.53 4.36
C ARG A 158 9.02 -17.15 5.55
N LYS A 159 8.81 -16.62 6.77
CA LYS A 159 9.44 -17.14 8.01
C LYS A 159 8.63 -18.24 8.68
N ASN A 160 7.33 -18.32 8.44
CA ASN A 160 6.40 -19.20 9.15
C ASN A 160 5.56 -20.10 8.21
N SER A 161 6.03 -20.29 6.98
CA SER A 161 5.45 -21.17 5.97
C SER A 161 6.56 -21.85 5.19
N ASP A 162 6.34 -23.11 4.80
CA ASP A 162 7.26 -23.85 3.91
C ASP A 162 6.93 -23.61 2.42
N GLN A 163 6.02 -22.70 2.11
CA GLN A 163 5.58 -22.39 0.74
C GLN A 163 6.44 -21.28 0.11
N PRO A 164 6.60 -21.28 -1.23
CA PRO A 164 7.39 -20.26 -1.90
C PRO A 164 6.75 -18.88 -1.79
N VAL A 165 7.59 -17.87 -1.57
CA VAL A 165 7.17 -16.47 -1.40
C VAL A 165 7.92 -15.58 -2.37
N TYR A 166 7.19 -14.77 -3.12
CA TYR A 166 7.70 -13.87 -4.15
C TYR A 166 7.26 -12.44 -3.85
N ARG A 167 8.19 -11.48 -3.97
CA ARG A 167 7.88 -10.06 -3.81
C ARG A 167 8.21 -9.22 -5.04
N TYR A 168 7.36 -8.22 -5.32
CA TYR A 168 7.59 -7.26 -6.40
C TYR A 168 7.46 -5.79 -5.95
N LEU A 169 8.13 -4.92 -6.72
CA LEU A 169 7.91 -3.49 -6.75
C LEU A 169 7.43 -3.11 -8.16
N TYR A 170 6.23 -2.58 -8.28
CA TYR A 170 5.73 -2.08 -9.56
C TYR A 170 6.17 -0.62 -9.76
N SER A 171 6.88 -0.34 -10.85
CA SER A 171 7.55 0.94 -11.11
C SER A 171 7.08 1.65 -12.37
N LYS A 172 6.29 1.00 -13.22
CA LYS A 172 5.84 1.61 -14.47
C LYS A 172 4.87 2.76 -14.22
N ILE A 173 5.32 3.97 -14.56
CA ILE A 173 4.51 5.19 -14.51
C ILE A 173 3.48 5.14 -15.65
N ARG A 174 2.20 5.40 -15.33
CA ARG A 174 1.14 5.58 -16.33
C ARG A 174 1.50 6.71 -17.29
N PRO A 175 1.23 6.59 -18.59
CA PRO A 175 1.44 7.69 -19.52
C PRO A 175 0.50 8.86 -19.20
N PRO A 176 0.71 10.05 -19.79
CA PRO A 176 -0.18 11.19 -19.58
C PRO A 176 -1.64 10.86 -19.94
N LEU A 177 -2.57 11.56 -19.29
CA LEU A 177 -3.98 11.55 -19.69
C LEU A 177 -4.14 12.12 -21.10
N ARG A 178 -5.11 11.63 -21.87
CA ARG A 178 -5.48 12.18 -23.18
C ARG A 178 -6.14 13.55 -23.01
N ASP A 179 -7.07 13.66 -22.06
CA ASP A 179 -7.68 14.93 -21.68
C ASP A 179 -6.85 15.65 -20.59
N GLN A 180 -6.33 16.83 -20.94
CA GLN A 180 -5.55 17.66 -20.04
C GLN A 180 -6.39 18.43 -19.02
N ASN A 181 -7.72 18.36 -19.11
CA ASN A 181 -8.63 18.90 -18.09
C ASN A 181 -8.87 17.91 -16.94
N LEU A 182 -8.39 16.67 -17.07
CA LEU A 182 -8.52 15.64 -16.06
C LEU A 182 -7.23 15.47 -15.24
N ALA A 183 -7.39 14.94 -14.03
CA ALA A 183 -6.31 14.45 -13.17
C ALA A 183 -6.58 13.01 -12.75
N SER A 184 -5.53 12.23 -12.54
CA SER A 184 -5.66 10.84 -12.05
C SER A 184 -6.07 10.82 -10.58
N GLY A 185 -7.01 9.94 -10.23
CA GLY A 185 -7.40 9.69 -8.85
C GLY A 185 -6.34 8.90 -8.07
N LEU A 186 -6.42 8.95 -6.74
CA LEU A 186 -5.49 8.25 -5.84
C LEU A 186 -5.66 6.72 -5.83
N ALA A 187 -6.85 6.21 -6.18
CA ALA A 187 -7.17 4.78 -6.19
C ALA A 187 -7.69 4.33 -7.56
N GLY A 188 -7.19 4.96 -8.63
CA GLY A 188 -7.67 4.78 -10.00
C GLY A 188 -8.75 5.78 -10.41
N GLY A 189 -9.11 5.74 -11.69
CA GLY A 189 -10.05 6.67 -12.32
C GLY A 189 -9.50 8.09 -12.52
N THR A 190 -10.36 8.98 -13.03
CA THR A 190 -10.05 10.38 -13.26
C THR A 190 -11.04 11.31 -12.60
N VAL A 191 -10.57 12.50 -12.22
CA VAL A 191 -11.40 13.59 -11.70
C VAL A 191 -11.17 14.85 -12.54
N GLU A 192 -12.20 15.69 -12.69
CA GLU A 192 -12.04 17.00 -13.30
C GLU A 192 -11.03 17.83 -12.49
N ARG A 193 -10.13 18.52 -13.19
CA ARG A 193 -9.29 19.54 -12.54
C ARG A 193 -10.19 20.69 -12.14
N GLY A 194 -10.28 20.95 -10.84
CA GLY A 194 -10.86 22.21 -10.36
C GLY A 194 -10.10 23.39 -10.96
N SER A 195 -10.80 24.50 -11.23
CA SER A 195 -10.21 25.72 -11.81
C SER A 195 -9.05 26.30 -10.99
N ASP A 196 -9.03 26.00 -9.68
CA ASP A 196 -7.99 26.42 -8.72
C ASP A 196 -7.09 25.26 -8.26
N ALA A 197 -7.20 24.07 -8.88
CA ALA A 197 -6.40 22.92 -8.49
C ALA A 197 -4.92 23.17 -8.84
N PRO A 198 -3.99 23.04 -7.88
CA PRO A 198 -2.56 23.14 -8.17
C PRO A 198 -2.18 22.14 -9.25
N GLN A 199 -1.27 22.52 -10.15
CA GLN A 199 -0.70 21.55 -11.09
C GLN A 199 -0.04 20.43 -10.29
N MET A 200 -0.55 19.21 -10.45
CA MET A 200 0.04 18.03 -9.81
C MET A 200 1.47 17.85 -10.34
N PRO A 201 2.45 17.63 -9.45
CA PRO A 201 3.83 17.38 -9.87
C PRO A 201 3.89 16.16 -10.79
N LYS A 202 4.90 16.12 -11.66
CA LYS A 202 5.14 14.93 -12.48
C LYS A 202 5.32 13.72 -11.54
N PRO A 203 4.64 12.59 -11.81
CA PRO A 203 4.84 11.41 -11.00
C PRO A 203 6.30 10.98 -11.09
N ILE A 204 6.93 10.76 -9.93
CA ILE A 204 8.29 10.22 -9.83
C ILE A 204 8.31 8.69 -9.81
N GLY A 205 7.16 8.07 -9.58
CA GLY A 205 6.96 6.62 -9.54
C GLY A 205 5.49 6.25 -9.75
N ALA A 206 5.19 4.95 -9.68
CA ALA A 206 3.85 4.42 -9.85
C ALA A 206 2.99 4.72 -8.61
N PRO A 207 1.86 5.43 -8.74
CA PRO A 207 0.98 5.74 -7.62
C PRO A 207 0.18 4.52 -7.15
N HIS A 208 -0.52 4.63 -6.02
CA HIS A 208 -1.39 3.58 -5.52
C HIS A 208 -2.39 3.08 -6.58
N ALA A 209 -2.59 1.76 -6.61
CA ALA A 209 -3.44 1.05 -7.56
C ALA A 209 -3.07 1.23 -9.06
N ALA A 210 -1.85 1.70 -9.37
CA ALA A 210 -1.39 1.90 -10.75
C ALA A 210 -1.15 0.62 -11.55
N GLU A 211 -0.91 -0.47 -10.85
CA GLU A 211 -0.57 -1.77 -11.39
C GLU A 211 -1.81 -2.58 -11.79
N ILE A 212 -2.99 -2.23 -11.28
CA ILE A 212 -4.21 -3.04 -11.47
C ILE A 212 -4.54 -3.20 -12.96
N GLU A 213 -4.56 -2.11 -13.74
CA GLU A 213 -4.88 -2.21 -15.16
C GLU A 213 -3.83 -3.00 -15.95
N TYR A 214 -2.57 -2.98 -15.48
CA TYR A 214 -1.46 -3.71 -16.09
C TYR A 214 -1.54 -5.19 -15.77
N ALA A 215 -1.75 -5.54 -14.50
CA ALA A 215 -1.91 -6.90 -14.01
C ALA A 215 -3.12 -7.61 -14.64
N MET A 216 -4.20 -6.86 -14.88
CA MET A 216 -5.44 -7.39 -15.49
C MET A 216 -5.43 -7.40 -17.02
N GLY A 217 -4.44 -6.78 -17.68
CA GLY A 217 -4.40 -6.65 -19.14
C GLY A 217 -5.46 -5.70 -19.73
N ASN A 218 -5.98 -4.80 -18.91
CA ASN A 218 -7.15 -3.97 -19.23
C ASN A 218 -6.79 -2.60 -19.80
N LEU A 219 -5.53 -2.33 -20.15
CA LEU A 219 -5.11 -1.01 -20.67
C LEU A 219 -6.00 -0.54 -21.84
N HIS A 220 -6.32 -1.43 -22.77
CA HIS A 220 -7.17 -1.15 -23.93
C HIS A 220 -8.63 -0.79 -23.60
N LEU A 221 -9.09 -1.02 -22.36
CA LEU A 221 -10.43 -0.66 -21.87
C LEU A 221 -10.46 0.70 -21.17
N VAL A 222 -9.29 1.30 -20.91
CA VAL A 222 -9.18 2.59 -20.21
C VAL A 222 -8.73 3.66 -21.19
N ASP A 223 -9.70 4.38 -21.75
CA ASP A 223 -9.44 5.37 -22.79
C ASP A 223 -8.88 6.71 -22.29
N ASP A 224 -8.80 6.90 -20.97
CA ASP A 224 -8.36 8.16 -20.38
C ASP A 224 -6.86 8.40 -20.58
N TYR A 225 -6.06 7.35 -20.76
CA TYR A 225 -4.60 7.42 -20.82
C TYR A 225 -4.05 7.23 -22.24
N ALA A 226 -2.95 7.91 -22.54
CA ALA A 226 -2.23 7.79 -23.81
C ALA A 226 -1.29 6.55 -23.80
N TRP A 227 -1.85 5.35 -23.69
CA TRP A 227 -1.11 4.08 -23.65
C TRP A 227 -0.10 3.93 -24.78
N THR A 228 1.10 3.47 -24.43
CA THR A 228 2.25 3.28 -25.31
C THR A 228 2.56 1.79 -25.49
N ALA A 229 3.38 1.46 -26.49
CA ALA A 229 3.85 0.08 -26.69
C ALA A 229 4.60 -0.46 -25.45
N ASP A 230 5.32 0.40 -24.74
CA ASP A 230 6.02 0.04 -23.51
C ASP A 230 5.06 -0.29 -22.36
N ASP A 231 3.90 0.37 -22.29
CA ASP A 231 2.86 0.04 -21.30
C ASP A 231 2.27 -1.35 -21.57
N PHE A 232 1.96 -1.66 -22.83
CA PHE A 232 1.50 -3.00 -23.22
C PHE A 232 2.56 -4.07 -22.98
N LYS A 233 3.85 -3.77 -23.20
CA LYS A 233 4.96 -4.68 -22.87
C LYS A 233 5.07 -4.95 -21.37
N ALA A 234 5.01 -3.91 -20.54
CA ALA A 234 5.03 -4.04 -19.09
C ALA A 234 3.82 -4.84 -18.58
N SER A 235 2.63 -4.56 -19.13
CA SER A 235 1.40 -5.30 -18.80
C SER A 235 1.48 -6.77 -19.19
N ALA A 236 2.00 -7.10 -20.38
CA ALA A 236 2.18 -8.48 -20.81
C ALA A 236 3.16 -9.24 -19.90
N THR A 237 4.27 -8.61 -19.52
CA THR A 237 5.24 -9.17 -18.57
C THR A 237 4.59 -9.49 -17.23
N MET A 238 3.85 -8.52 -16.66
CA MET A 238 3.18 -8.69 -15.36
C MET A 238 2.10 -9.77 -15.41
N GLN A 239 1.28 -9.79 -16.46
CA GLN A 239 0.26 -10.83 -16.66
C GLN A 239 0.86 -12.22 -16.74
N ASN A 240 1.98 -12.40 -17.47
CA ASN A 240 2.62 -13.70 -17.59
C ASN A 240 3.13 -14.20 -16.23
N TYR A 241 3.77 -13.34 -15.41
CA TYR A 241 4.14 -13.71 -14.04
C TYR A 241 2.93 -14.14 -13.20
N PHE A 242 1.83 -13.38 -13.25
CA PHE A 242 0.64 -13.67 -12.46
C PHE A 242 -0.05 -14.96 -12.94
N ALA A 243 -0.17 -15.16 -14.25
CA ALA A 243 -0.77 -16.36 -14.83
C ALA A 243 0.03 -17.63 -14.49
N ASN A 244 1.37 -17.56 -14.56
CA ASN A 244 2.24 -18.66 -14.17
C ASN A 244 2.08 -18.98 -12.67
N PHE A 245 2.11 -17.96 -11.82
CA PHE A 245 1.95 -18.13 -10.38
C PHE A 245 0.58 -18.71 -10.00
N ILE A 246 -0.50 -18.23 -10.61
CA ILE A 246 -1.85 -18.76 -10.39
C ILE A 246 -1.93 -20.24 -10.81
N SER A 247 -1.28 -20.61 -11.91
CA SER A 247 -1.36 -21.96 -12.47
C SER A 247 -0.47 -22.96 -11.75
N THR A 248 0.67 -22.52 -11.19
CA THR A 248 1.74 -23.43 -10.75
C THR A 248 2.31 -23.14 -9.35
N GLY A 249 2.03 -21.96 -8.79
CA GLY A 249 2.68 -21.46 -7.57
C GLY A 249 4.06 -20.84 -7.80
N ASP A 250 4.57 -20.82 -9.04
CA ASP A 250 5.84 -20.22 -9.45
C ASP A 250 5.59 -19.16 -10.54
N PRO A 251 6.00 -17.89 -10.38
CA PRO A 251 5.80 -16.87 -11.40
C PRO A 251 6.68 -17.07 -12.65
N ASN A 252 7.74 -17.87 -12.58
CA ASN A 252 8.71 -18.02 -13.67
C ASN A 252 8.13 -18.71 -14.90
N GLY A 253 8.71 -18.41 -16.07
CA GLY A 253 8.29 -18.98 -17.36
C GLY A 253 9.22 -18.59 -18.49
N GLU A 254 8.95 -19.12 -19.69
CA GLU A 254 9.75 -18.79 -20.88
C GLU A 254 9.72 -17.28 -21.18
N ASN A 255 10.87 -16.73 -21.56
CA ASN A 255 11.05 -15.31 -21.92
C ASN A 255 10.75 -14.30 -20.80
N LEU A 256 10.67 -14.74 -19.55
CA LEU A 256 10.61 -13.87 -18.38
C LEU A 256 11.98 -13.78 -17.70
N PRO A 257 12.37 -12.61 -17.19
CA PRO A 257 13.44 -12.50 -16.22
C PRO A 257 13.21 -13.45 -15.03
N GLU A 258 14.28 -14.02 -14.52
CA GLU A 258 14.19 -14.90 -13.35
C GLU A 258 13.70 -14.12 -12.12
N TRP A 259 12.70 -14.68 -11.45
CA TRP A 259 12.15 -14.21 -10.19
C TRP A 259 12.48 -15.22 -9.08
N PRO A 260 13.52 -14.95 -8.26
CA PRO A 260 13.88 -15.84 -7.18
C PRO A 260 12.82 -15.84 -6.09
N ASN A 261 12.58 -17.03 -5.49
CA ASN A 261 11.83 -17.12 -4.25
C ASN A 261 12.62 -16.38 -3.13
N ALA A 262 11.90 -15.89 -2.11
CA ALA A 262 12.52 -15.36 -0.91
C ALA A 262 12.57 -16.42 0.19
N GLU A 263 13.79 -16.86 0.53
CA GLU A 263 14.02 -17.85 1.57
C GLU A 263 13.84 -17.26 2.98
N ALA A 264 13.43 -18.09 3.95
CA ALA A 264 13.17 -17.68 5.33
C ALA A 264 14.38 -17.00 6.02
N LYS A 265 15.60 -17.45 5.68
CA LYS A 265 16.87 -16.96 6.26
C LYS A 265 17.54 -15.88 5.44
N ASP A 266 16.96 -15.51 4.30
CA ASP A 266 17.50 -14.41 3.51
C ASP A 266 17.31 -13.10 4.28
N THR A 267 18.40 -12.35 4.40
CA THR A 267 18.43 -11.06 5.09
C THR A 267 18.18 -9.90 4.13
N LYS A 268 18.36 -10.12 2.82
CA LYS A 268 18.17 -9.13 1.76
C LYS A 268 17.66 -9.80 0.47
N PRO A 269 16.50 -10.46 0.48
CA PRO A 269 15.99 -11.12 -0.71
C PRO A 269 15.83 -10.13 -1.87
N PRO A 270 16.18 -10.48 -3.11
CA PRO A 270 15.96 -9.58 -4.23
C PRO A 270 14.48 -9.17 -4.36
N VAL A 271 14.24 -8.02 -4.97
CA VAL A 271 12.89 -7.55 -5.31
C VAL A 271 12.72 -7.64 -6.82
N MET A 272 11.64 -8.26 -7.31
CA MET A 272 11.29 -8.17 -8.72
C MET A 272 10.77 -6.78 -9.03
N ILE A 273 11.55 -5.99 -9.78
CA ILE A 273 11.09 -4.70 -10.28
C ILE A 273 10.28 -4.97 -11.55
N ILE A 274 9.00 -4.56 -11.55
CA ILE A 274 8.12 -4.64 -12.73
C ILE A 274 8.06 -3.26 -13.36
N ASP A 275 8.70 -3.14 -14.52
CA ASP A 275 8.78 -1.93 -15.34
C ASP A 275 8.96 -2.33 -16.83
N ILE A 276 9.27 -1.36 -17.70
CA ILE A 276 9.61 -1.59 -19.13
C ILE A 276 10.71 -2.64 -19.28
N GLU A 277 11.69 -2.60 -18.39
CA GLU A 277 12.75 -3.59 -18.21
C GLU A 277 12.62 -4.22 -16.83
N SER A 278 11.87 -5.32 -16.76
CA SER A 278 11.65 -6.02 -15.50
C SER A 278 12.85 -6.88 -15.11
N GLY A 279 13.06 -7.09 -13.80
CA GLY A 279 14.07 -8.01 -13.31
C GLY A 279 14.28 -7.93 -11.81
N ALA A 280 14.79 -9.02 -11.23
CA ALA A 280 15.21 -9.06 -9.84
C ALA A 280 16.38 -8.11 -9.59
N ARG A 281 16.30 -7.33 -8.52
CA ARG A 281 17.34 -6.40 -8.08
C ARG A 281 17.58 -6.51 -6.59
N ASP A 282 18.84 -6.45 -6.18
CA ASP A 282 19.20 -6.23 -4.78
C ASP A 282 18.79 -4.81 -4.38
N THR A 283 18.21 -4.67 -3.19
CA THR A 283 17.77 -3.37 -2.68
C THR A 283 18.20 -3.20 -1.23
N GLU A 284 18.34 -1.94 -0.80
CA GLU A 284 18.56 -1.59 0.60
C GLU A 284 17.24 -1.22 1.31
N TYR A 285 16.09 -1.48 0.68
CA TYR A 285 14.79 -1.07 1.20
C TYR A 285 14.42 -1.75 2.51
N ASP A 286 14.86 -3.00 2.71
CA ASP A 286 14.57 -3.78 3.93
C ASP A 286 15.06 -3.09 5.21
N ALA A 287 16.14 -2.31 5.15
CA ALA A 287 16.62 -1.55 6.30
C ALA A 287 15.59 -0.52 6.79
N ARG A 288 14.81 0.09 5.88
CA ARG A 288 13.70 0.99 6.22
C ARG A 288 12.59 0.23 6.93
N TYR A 289 12.23 -0.94 6.41
CA TYR A 289 11.12 -1.72 6.94
C TYR A 289 11.45 -2.34 8.30
N LEU A 290 12.68 -2.83 8.49
CA LEU A 290 13.17 -3.32 9.78
C LEU A 290 13.21 -2.21 10.84
N PHE A 291 13.57 -0.98 10.45
CA PHE A 291 13.48 0.17 11.35
C PHE A 291 12.03 0.44 11.76
N LEU A 292 11.11 0.44 10.80
CA LEU A 292 9.68 0.68 11.06
C LEU A 292 9.06 -0.44 11.90
N ASP A 293 9.46 -1.70 11.67
CA ASP A 293 9.03 -2.87 12.45
C ASP A 293 9.27 -2.65 13.94
N LYS A 294 10.51 -2.30 14.27
CA LYS A 294 10.90 -1.94 15.64
C LYS A 294 10.15 -0.70 16.16
N ALA A 295 9.97 0.33 15.33
CA ALA A 295 9.29 1.56 15.75
C ALA A 295 7.79 1.33 16.03
N TYR A 296 7.17 0.37 15.36
CA TYR A 296 5.76 0.01 15.51
C TYR A 296 5.52 -1.11 16.52
N GLY A 297 6.57 -1.70 17.07
CA GLY A 297 6.48 -2.73 18.11
C GLY A 297 5.97 -4.07 17.60
N ASN A 298 6.23 -4.39 16.33
CA ASN A 298 5.99 -5.71 15.74
C ASN A 298 7.27 -6.57 15.70
#